data_AF-E8X6Q7-F1
#
_entry.id   AF-E8X6Q7-F1
#
_cell.length_a   1.000
_cell.length_b   1.000
_cell.length_c   1.000
_cell.angle_alpha   90.00
_cell.angle_beta   90.00
_cell.angle_gamma   90.00
#
_symmetry.space_group_name_H-M   'P 1'
#
loop_
_entity.id
_entity.type
_entity.pdbx_description
1 polymer ?
#
loop_
_entity_poly.entity_id
_entity_poly.type
_entity_poly.pdbx_seq_one_letter_code
_entity_poly.pdbx_strand_id
1 'polypeptide(L)'
;MPTPLLTKYFQTFTLNAVGEISIAGILNVAAYSKINLELLGTPIAGHVMQVEVFMGVLSGQTVGGTVLQFPLTTTGIIHSFNVVGPEMSIVITGGPPNTSLAIQAWTFMQ
;
A
#
# COMPACT_ATOMS: atom_id res chain seq x y z
N MET A 1 20.76 -2.53 13.84
CA MET A 1 19.88 -2.22 12.69
C MET A 1 19.23 -3.51 12.24
N PRO A 2 17.92 -3.53 11.95
CA PRO A 2 17.28 -4.71 11.39
C PRO A 2 17.91 -5.08 10.05
N THR A 3 17.83 -6.35 9.66
CA THR A 3 18.19 -6.77 8.30
C THR A 3 17.18 -6.15 7.33
N PRO A 4 17.63 -5.42 6.29
CA PRO A 4 16.71 -4.88 5.29
C PRO A 4 15.86 -5.99 4.66
N LEU A 5 14.59 -5.71 4.44
CA LEU A 5 13.60 -6.68 3.96
C LEU A 5 12.92 -6.19 2.69
N LEU A 6 12.91 -7.03 1.65
CA LEU A 6 12.14 -6.83 0.42
C LEU A 6 10.93 -7.77 0.41
N THR A 7 9.73 -7.21 0.35
CA THR A 7 8.47 -7.94 0.15
C THR A 7 7.88 -7.63 -1.22
N LYS A 8 7.29 -8.65 -1.86
CA LYS A 8 6.70 -8.57 -3.21
C LYS A 8 5.24 -9.00 -3.17
N TYR A 9 4.37 -8.25 -3.84
CA TYR A 9 2.94 -8.53 -3.96
C TYR A 9 2.55 -8.57 -5.42
N PHE A 10 2.69 -9.74 -6.05
CA PHE A 10 2.43 -9.94 -7.48
C PHE A 10 1.22 -10.85 -7.64
N GLN A 11 0.03 -10.28 -7.54
CA GLN A 11 -1.20 -11.05 -7.61
C GLN A 11 -2.37 -10.20 -8.09
N THR A 12 -3.43 -10.88 -8.47
CA THR A 12 -4.73 -10.26 -8.73
C THR A 12 -5.50 -10.17 -7.42
N PHE A 13 -5.99 -8.98 -7.10
CA PHE A 13 -6.85 -8.73 -5.97
C PHE A 13 -8.27 -8.44 -6.45
N THR A 14 -9.26 -8.84 -5.66
CA THR A 14 -10.65 -8.43 -5.86
C THR A 14 -10.94 -7.24 -4.94
N LEU A 15 -11.43 -6.15 -5.51
CA LEU A 15 -11.90 -5.00 -4.76
C LEU A 15 -13.07 -5.42 -3.87
N ASN A 16 -13.08 -4.95 -2.63
CA ASN A 16 -14.17 -5.25 -1.69
C ASN A 16 -15.48 -4.53 -2.11
N ALA A 17 -16.53 -4.67 -1.28
CA ALA A 17 -17.84 -4.08 -1.54
C ALA A 17 -17.86 -2.54 -1.63
N VAL A 18 -16.80 -1.86 -1.16
CA VAL A 18 -16.65 -0.40 -1.23
C VAL A 18 -15.61 0.07 -2.24
N GLY A 19 -15.01 -0.85 -3.02
CA GLY A 19 -14.07 -0.48 -4.08
C GLY A 19 -12.61 -0.35 -3.63
N GLU A 20 -12.22 -1.09 -2.60
CA GLU A 20 -10.88 -1.02 -2.02
C GLU A 20 -10.12 -2.36 -2.05
N ILE A 21 -8.79 -2.29 -2.04
CA ILE A 21 -7.87 -3.43 -1.89
C ILE A 21 -6.89 -3.12 -0.76
N SER A 22 -6.75 -4.02 0.21
CA SER A 22 -5.57 -4.04 1.10
C SER A 22 -4.53 -5.03 0.55
N ILE A 23 -3.35 -4.53 0.18
CA ILE A 23 -2.35 -5.33 -0.56
C ILE A 23 -1.65 -6.34 0.34
N ALA A 24 -1.44 -5.97 1.61
CA ALA A 24 -0.56 -6.68 2.53
C ALA A 24 -1.17 -6.88 3.93
N GLY A 25 -2.42 -6.45 4.15
CA GLY A 25 -2.94 -6.27 5.51
C GLY A 25 -2.15 -5.21 6.28
N ILE A 26 -1.98 -5.42 7.58
CA ILE A 26 -1.15 -4.59 8.45
C ILE A 26 0.23 -5.23 8.59
N LEU A 27 1.27 -4.47 8.24
CA LEU A 27 2.68 -4.85 8.36
C LEU A 27 3.27 -4.22 9.62
N ASN A 28 4.01 -5.01 10.41
CA ASN A 28 4.82 -4.46 11.49
C ASN A 28 6.13 -3.91 10.91
N VAL A 29 6.33 -2.59 11.07
CA VAL A 29 7.48 -1.86 10.54
C VAL A 29 8.31 -1.20 11.64
N ALA A 30 8.00 -1.46 12.91
CA ALA A 30 8.58 -0.76 14.07
C ALA A 30 10.11 -0.87 14.18
N ALA A 31 10.70 -1.92 13.61
CA ALA A 31 12.15 -2.12 13.63
C ALA A 31 12.90 -1.26 12.60
N TYR A 32 12.20 -0.76 11.58
CA TYR A 32 12.78 -0.05 10.43
C TYR A 32 12.62 1.46 10.56
N SER A 33 13.41 2.20 9.80
CA SER A 33 13.43 3.68 9.80
C SER A 33 12.91 4.28 8.50
N LYS A 34 13.02 3.54 7.39
CA LYS A 34 12.67 4.00 6.05
C LYS A 34 12.00 2.90 5.24
N ILE A 35 11.05 3.30 4.41
CA ILE A 35 10.35 2.44 3.47
C ILE A 35 10.48 3.01 2.07
N ASN A 36 10.69 2.13 1.10
CA ASN A 36 10.59 2.43 -0.32
C ASN A 36 9.49 1.54 -0.90
N LEU A 37 8.48 2.18 -1.48
CA LEU A 37 7.32 1.53 -2.09
C LEU A 37 7.32 1.81 -3.59
N GLU A 38 7.23 0.77 -4.38
CA GLU A 38 6.89 0.84 -5.79
C GLU A 38 5.62 0.02 -6.02
N LEU A 39 4.64 0.60 -6.72
CA LEU A 39 3.38 -0.07 -6.99
C LEU A 39 2.89 0.28 -8.39
N LEU A 40 2.66 -0.75 -9.17
CA LEU A 40 2.10 -0.66 -10.51
C LEU A 40 0.80 -1.45 -10.62
N GLY A 41 -0.14 -0.90 -11.38
CA GLY A 41 -1.39 -1.55 -11.76
C GLY A 41 -2.02 -0.78 -12.91
N THR A 42 -2.89 -1.42 -13.68
CA THR A 42 -3.67 -0.73 -14.72
C THR A 42 -4.96 -0.23 -14.10
N PRO A 43 -5.17 1.08 -13.93
CA PRO A 43 -6.43 1.59 -13.37
C PRO A 43 -7.62 1.11 -14.20
N ILE A 44 -8.73 0.83 -13.52
CA ILE A 44 -9.96 0.41 -14.18
C ILE A 44 -10.54 1.61 -14.93
N ALA A 45 -10.90 1.40 -16.20
CA ALA A 45 -11.39 2.47 -17.07
C ALA A 45 -12.55 3.24 -16.42
N GLY A 46 -12.51 4.57 -16.52
CA GLY A 46 -13.52 5.47 -15.96
C GLY A 46 -13.43 5.71 -14.45
N HIS A 47 -12.40 5.18 -13.77
CA HIS A 47 -12.22 5.32 -12.33
C HIS A 47 -10.88 5.98 -12.00
N VAL A 48 -10.88 6.89 -11.02
CA VAL A 48 -9.66 7.50 -10.48
C VAL A 48 -9.24 6.68 -9.27
N MET A 49 -8.23 5.84 -9.44
CA MET A 49 -7.74 4.95 -8.38
C MET A 49 -6.51 5.54 -7.70
N GLN A 50 -6.52 5.52 -6.37
CA GLN A 50 -5.45 6.08 -5.53
C GLN A 50 -4.81 4.97 -4.71
N VAL A 51 -3.50 5.08 -4.49
CA VAL A 51 -2.76 4.32 -3.50
C VAL A 51 -2.62 5.19 -2.26
N GLU A 52 -2.98 4.65 -1.11
CA GLU A 52 -2.86 5.28 0.19
C GLU A 52 -2.01 4.39 1.11
N VAL A 53 -1.02 5.00 1.74
CA VAL A 53 -0.20 4.35 2.76
C VAL A 53 -0.58 4.93 4.11
N PHE A 54 -1.07 4.07 4.99
CA PHE A 54 -1.38 4.40 6.37
C PHE A 54 -0.26 3.94 7.29
N MET A 55 0.07 4.75 8.29
CA MET A 55 0.95 4.33 9.39
C MET A 55 0.42 4.75 10.75
N GLY A 56 0.75 3.96 11.77
CA GLY A 56 0.42 4.23 13.15
C GLY A 56 0.29 2.96 13.97
N VAL A 57 -0.55 2.99 15.00
CA VAL A 57 -1.14 1.80 15.61
C VAL A 57 -2.46 1.57 14.86
N LEU A 58 -2.46 0.60 13.95
CA LEU A 58 -3.57 0.26 13.08
C LEU A 58 -4.36 -0.95 13.64
N SER A 59 -3.68 -1.84 14.35
CA SER A 59 -4.31 -2.95 15.06
C SER A 59 -4.96 -2.49 16.36
N GLY A 60 -6.23 -2.85 16.57
CA GLY A 60 -6.92 -2.72 17.86
C GLY A 60 -7.38 -1.33 18.31
N GLN A 61 -6.80 -0.21 17.84
CA GLN A 61 -7.23 1.17 18.12
C GLN A 61 -6.67 2.11 17.04
N THR A 62 -7.53 2.86 16.33
CA THR A 62 -7.23 3.61 15.09
C THR A 62 -6.40 4.89 15.31
N VAL A 63 -5.19 4.78 15.86
CA VAL A 63 -4.24 5.91 15.85
C VAL A 63 -3.34 5.72 14.64
N GLY A 64 -3.84 6.12 13.47
CA GLY A 64 -3.09 6.07 12.22
C GLY A 64 -3.52 7.16 11.26
N GLY A 65 -2.60 7.54 10.37
CA GLY A 65 -2.84 8.57 9.36
C GLY A 65 -2.22 8.21 8.03
N THR A 66 -2.72 8.84 6.97
CA THR A 66 -2.13 8.73 5.64
C THR A 66 -0.79 9.44 5.62
N VAL A 67 0.28 8.72 5.33
CA VAL A 67 1.65 9.26 5.21
C VAL A 67 2.07 9.49 3.77
N LEU A 68 1.38 8.85 2.83
CA LEU A 68 1.60 8.99 1.40
C LEU A 68 0.30 8.69 0.65
N GLN A 69 0.02 9.49 -0.37
CA GLN A 69 -1.07 9.25 -1.32
C GLN A 69 -0.58 9.58 -2.73
N PHE A 70 -0.85 8.72 -3.70
CA PHE A 70 -0.49 8.93 -5.11
C PHE A 70 -1.43 8.16 -6.04
N PRO A 71 -1.59 8.57 -7.32
CA PRO A 71 -2.42 7.84 -8.26
C PRO A 71 -1.85 6.46 -8.59
N LEU A 72 -2.73 5.48 -8.76
CA LEU A 72 -2.34 4.19 -9.34
C LEU A 72 -1.93 4.43 -10.80
N THR A 73 -0.73 4.00 -11.18
CA THR A 73 -0.26 4.14 -12.56
C THR A 73 0.39 2.86 -13.07
N THR A 74 0.59 2.80 -14.39
CA THR A 74 1.35 1.75 -15.06
C THR A 74 2.85 2.05 -15.12
N THR A 75 3.30 3.17 -14.54
CA THR A 75 4.71 3.58 -14.53
C THR A 75 5.33 3.28 -13.17
N GLY A 76 6.50 2.64 -13.17
CA GLY A 76 7.26 2.36 -11.96
C GLY A 76 7.83 3.63 -11.36
N ILE A 77 7.28 4.07 -10.22
CA ILE A 77 7.77 5.20 -9.44
C ILE A 77 8.02 4.68 -8.03
N ILE A 78 9.25 4.89 -7.54
CA ILE A 78 9.63 4.57 -6.17
C ILE A 78 9.29 5.76 -5.28
N HIS A 79 8.44 5.52 -4.28
CA HIS A 79 8.11 6.46 -3.23
C HIS A 79 8.87 6.10 -1.95
N SER A 80 9.71 7.01 -1.47
CA SER A 80 10.48 6.83 -0.24
C SER A 80 9.93 7.71 0.89
N PHE A 81 9.72 7.13 2.07
CA PHE A 81 9.23 7.86 3.25
C PHE A 81 9.78 7.25 4.54
N ASN A 82 9.79 8.06 5.60
CA ASN A 82 10.25 7.64 6.93
C ASN A 82 9.14 6.83 7.63
N VAL A 83 9.56 5.88 8.47
CA VAL A 83 8.65 5.18 9.38
C VAL A 83 8.28 6.13 10.52
N VAL A 84 6.98 6.42 10.65
CA VAL A 84 6.43 7.33 11.67
C VAL A 84 5.47 6.64 12.64
N GLY A 85 5.30 5.33 12.50
CA GLY A 85 4.46 4.51 13.37
C GLY A 85 4.90 3.03 13.34
N PRO A 86 4.48 2.23 14.33
CA PRO A 86 4.90 0.83 14.44
C PRO A 86 4.32 -0.08 13.35
N GLU A 87 3.19 0.31 12.74
CA GLU A 87 2.48 -0.48 11.76
C GLU A 87 2.20 0.31 10.48
N MET A 88 2.12 -0.39 9.35
CA MET A 88 1.84 0.16 8.03
C MET A 88 0.78 -0.65 7.29
N SER A 89 -0.10 0.01 6.54
CA SER A 89 -0.98 -0.64 5.56
C SER A 89 -0.97 0.11 4.23
N ILE A 90 -1.09 -0.64 3.13
CA ILE A 90 -1.17 -0.10 1.78
C ILE A 90 -2.54 -0.47 1.22
N VAL A 91 -3.31 0.56 0.90
CA VAL A 91 -4.68 0.43 0.40
C VAL A 91 -4.79 1.08 -0.96
N ILE A 92 -5.47 0.43 -1.90
CA ILE A 92 -5.91 1.06 -3.14
C ILE A 92 -7.39 1.36 -3.03
N THR A 93 -7.80 2.58 -3.38
CA THR A 93 -9.19 3.04 -3.30
C THR A 93 -9.67 3.57 -4.66
N GLY A 94 -10.98 3.81 -4.78
CA GLY A 94 -11.58 4.50 -5.93
C GLY A 94 -11.93 3.62 -7.13
N GLY A 95 -11.78 2.30 -7.03
CA GLY A 95 -12.21 1.38 -8.09
C GLY A 95 -13.66 0.89 -7.91
N PRO A 96 -14.25 0.25 -8.93
CA PRO A 96 -15.59 -0.31 -8.84
C PRO A 96 -15.63 -1.53 -7.90
N PRO A 97 -16.66 -1.66 -7.03
CA PRO A 97 -16.79 -2.80 -6.13
C PRO A 97 -16.75 -4.16 -6.83
N ASN A 98 -16.19 -5.17 -6.16
CA ASN A 98 -16.15 -6.57 -6.62
C ASN A 98 -15.49 -6.80 -7.99
N THR A 99 -14.60 -5.91 -8.41
CA THR A 99 -13.82 -6.06 -9.65
C THR A 99 -12.41 -6.55 -9.37
N SER A 100 -11.79 -7.19 -10.36
CA SER A 100 -10.44 -7.72 -10.22
C SER A 100 -9.39 -6.75 -10.76
N LEU A 101 -8.29 -6.59 -10.05
CA LEU A 101 -7.17 -5.75 -10.42
C LEU A 101 -5.85 -6.50 -10.23
N ALA A 102 -5.05 -6.61 -11.29
CA ALA A 102 -3.69 -7.14 -11.22
C ALA A 102 -2.73 -6.06 -10.71
N ILE A 103 -1.98 -6.39 -9.66
CA ILE A 103 -1.04 -5.47 -9.01
C ILE A 103 0.35 -6.11 -8.99
N GLN A 104 1.36 -5.27 -9.21
CA GLN A 104 2.75 -5.57 -8.88
C GLN A 104 3.27 -4.52 -7.92
N ALA A 105 3.59 -4.93 -6.68
CA ALA A 105 4.16 -4.03 -5.69
C ALA A 105 5.42 -4.58 -5.02
N TRP A 106 6.33 -3.68 -4.68
CA TRP A 106 7.56 -3.93 -3.94
C TRP A 106 7.60 -3.01 -2.73
N THR A 107 7.90 -3.59 -1.57
CA THR A 107 8.13 -2.84 -0.33
C THR A 107 9.50 -3.20 0.20
N PHE A 108 10.42 -2.23 0.21
CA PHE A 108 11.75 -2.37 0.80
C PHE A 108 11.86 -1.57 2.10
N MET A 109 12.14 -2.27 3.20
CA MET A 109 12.19 -1.73 4.57
C MET A 109 13.62 -1.78 5.11
N GLN A 110 14.12 -0.68 5.71
CA GLN A 110 15.49 -0.56 6.25
C GLN A 110 15.59 0.39 7.46
#